data_AF-A0A1F8QZR0-F1
#
_entry.id   AF-A0A1F8QZR0-F1
#
_cell.length_a   1.000
_cell.length_b   1.000
_cell.length_c   1.000
_cell.angle_alpha   90.00
_cell.angle_beta   90.00
_cell.angle_gamma   90.00
#
_symmetry.space_group_name_H-M   'P 1'
#
loop_
_entity.id
_entity.type
_entity.pdbx_description
1 polymer ?
#
loop_
_entity_poly.entity_id
_entity_poly.type
_entity_poly.pdbx_seq_one_letter_code
_entity_poly.pdbx_strand_id
1 'polypeptide(L)'
;MFPCYATSLVSGGEGNEGALYLDQAPDLGVAASEITLIGCEVSNRIFTSVYGVKPAEFIDMCPKNMIRGTSQPCLSRCCMIDEGHRIEGSAAYVSWGASVGEVEEAIIDLFRLDVEEAPSLDEFDALGNRVANLTS
;
A
#
# COMPACT_ATOMS: atom_id res chain seq x y z
N MET A 1 0.05 13.63 -14.80
CA MET A 1 -0.76 12.39 -14.78
C MET A 1 -0.50 11.65 -13.48
N PHE A 2 -1.54 11.22 -12.78
CA PHE A 2 -1.50 10.47 -11.52
C PHE A 2 -1.83 8.98 -11.74
N PRO A 3 -1.53 8.07 -10.79
CA PRO A 3 -1.76 6.63 -10.97
C PRO A 3 -3.23 6.26 -11.03
N CYS A 4 -4.07 6.92 -10.23
CA CYS A 4 -5.50 6.69 -10.20
C CYS A 4 -6.27 7.96 -9.83
N TYR A 5 -7.55 8.01 -10.20
CA TYR A 5 -8.46 9.03 -9.72
C TYR A 5 -8.80 8.77 -8.25
N ALA A 6 -8.48 9.72 -7.38
CA ALA A 6 -8.88 9.69 -5.99
C ALA A 6 -9.80 10.88 -5.70
N THR A 7 -11.05 10.60 -5.37
CA THR A 7 -12.12 11.60 -5.18
C THR A 7 -11.78 12.67 -4.13
N SER A 8 -10.85 12.38 -3.21
CA SER A 8 -10.40 13.30 -2.16
C SER A 8 -9.14 14.09 -2.52
N LEU A 9 -8.44 13.73 -3.60
CA LEU A 9 -7.34 14.52 -4.15
C LEU A 9 -7.91 15.47 -5.20
N VAL A 10 -8.51 16.56 -4.72
CA VAL A 10 -8.52 17.76 -5.56
C VAL A 10 -7.06 18.13 -5.71
N SER A 11 -6.50 18.06 -6.91
CA SER A 11 -5.22 18.71 -7.24
C SER A 11 -5.46 20.22 -7.12
N GLY A 12 -5.56 20.69 -5.88
CA GLY A 12 -6.28 21.89 -5.48
C GLY A 12 -5.40 23.13 -5.56
N GLY A 13 -5.38 23.72 -6.74
CA GLY A 13 -5.05 25.11 -7.01
C GLY A 13 -5.82 25.57 -8.26
N GLU A 14 -6.03 26.86 -8.42
CA GLU A 14 -6.54 27.42 -9.69
C GLU A 14 -5.66 26.90 -10.86
N GLY A 15 -6.27 26.23 -11.86
CA GLY A 15 -5.55 25.66 -13.02
C GLY A 15 -5.69 24.14 -13.24
N ASN A 16 -6.67 23.47 -12.65
CA ASN A 16 -6.82 22.00 -12.68
C ASN A 16 -7.43 21.42 -13.99
N GLU A 17 -7.35 22.13 -15.11
CA GLU A 17 -7.89 21.69 -16.41
C GLU A 17 -7.00 20.64 -17.12
N GLY A 18 -5.86 20.27 -16.52
CA GLY A 18 -4.85 19.39 -17.11
C GLY A 18 -4.51 18.12 -16.33
N ALA A 19 -5.24 17.79 -15.26
CA ALA A 19 -4.97 16.57 -14.50
C ALA A 19 -5.54 15.33 -15.23
N LEU A 20 -4.65 14.41 -15.59
CA LEU A 20 -4.98 13.10 -16.17
C LEU A 20 -4.71 11.96 -15.17
N TYR A 21 -5.44 10.85 -15.30
CA TYR A 21 -5.35 9.70 -14.40
C TYR A 21 -5.12 8.41 -15.19
N LEU A 22 -4.13 7.61 -14.81
CA LEU A 22 -3.72 6.40 -15.54
C LEU A 22 -4.77 5.29 -15.54
N ASP A 23 -5.53 5.15 -14.45
CA ASP A 23 -6.63 4.17 -14.31
C ASP A 23 -7.79 4.41 -15.28
N GLN A 24 -7.92 5.63 -15.80
CA GLN A 24 -8.90 5.99 -16.81
C GLN A 24 -8.37 5.80 -18.24
N ALA A 25 -7.06 5.56 -18.41
CA ALA A 25 -6.36 5.48 -19.69
C ALA A 25 -6.83 6.53 -20.73
N PRO A 26 -6.81 7.84 -20.38
CA PRO A 26 -7.37 8.88 -21.23
C PRO A 26 -6.58 9.05 -22.53
N ASP A 27 -7.28 9.43 -23.60
CA ASP A 27 -6.63 9.98 -24.77
C ASP A 27 -5.84 11.24 -24.34
N LEU A 28 -4.53 11.25 -24.61
CA LEU A 28 -3.65 12.23 -23.97
C LEU A 28 -3.93 13.67 -24.40
N GLY A 29 -4.50 13.91 -25.59
CA GLY A 29 -4.77 15.25 -26.14
C GLY A 29 -3.52 16.12 -26.39
N VAL A 30 -2.38 15.75 -25.80
CA VAL A 30 -1.04 16.33 -25.90
C VAL A 30 -0.03 15.22 -26.15
N ALA A 31 1.19 15.56 -26.57
CA ALA A 31 2.23 14.54 -26.73
C ALA A 31 2.61 13.97 -25.35
N ALA A 32 2.89 12.67 -25.27
CA ALA A 32 3.35 12.05 -24.02
C ALA A 32 4.65 12.66 -23.48
N SER A 33 5.46 13.28 -24.36
CA SER A 33 6.64 14.08 -24.03
C SER A 33 6.33 15.41 -23.33
N GLU A 34 5.05 15.72 -23.08
CA GLU A 34 4.59 16.86 -22.29
C GLU A 34 3.98 16.40 -20.95
N ILE A 35 3.86 15.09 -20.74
CA ILE A 35 3.23 14.53 -19.54
C ILE A 35 4.28 14.34 -18.43
N THR A 36 4.08 15.03 -17.31
CA THR A 36 4.69 14.68 -16.03
C THR A 36 3.89 13.56 -15.39
N LEU A 37 4.51 12.40 -15.17
CA LEU A 37 3.93 11.29 -14.43
C LEU A 37 4.32 11.39 -12.95
N ILE A 38 3.32 11.43 -12.07
CA ILE A 38 3.50 11.33 -10.62
C ILE A 38 3.05 9.92 -10.25
N GLY A 39 3.94 9.07 -9.73
CA GLY A 39 3.61 7.68 -9.46
C GLY A 39 4.78 6.84 -8.95
N CYS A 40 4.62 5.53 -8.95
CA CYS A 40 5.73 4.60 -8.66
C CYS A 40 6.15 3.85 -9.94
N GLU A 41 7.10 2.93 -9.80
CA GLU A 41 7.58 2.11 -10.91
C GLU A 41 6.44 1.39 -11.66
N VAL A 42 5.41 0.93 -10.93
CA VAL A 42 4.23 0.32 -11.54
C VAL A 42 3.48 1.29 -12.43
N SER A 43 3.25 2.53 -11.97
CA SER A 43 2.61 3.57 -12.76
C SER A 43 3.41 3.89 -14.02
N ASN A 44 4.74 3.97 -13.91
CA ASN A 44 5.60 4.21 -15.07
C ASN A 44 5.57 3.05 -16.08
N ARG A 45 5.52 1.80 -15.59
CA ARG A 45 5.36 0.61 -16.43
C ARG A 45 4.00 0.62 -17.15
N ILE A 46 2.92 0.93 -16.44
CA ILE A 46 1.57 1.04 -17.02
C ILE A 46 1.56 2.15 -18.08
N PHE A 47 2.04 3.35 -17.76
CA PHE A 47 2.13 4.47 -18.70
C PHE A 47 2.85 4.06 -19.99
N THR A 48 4.04 3.48 -19.85
CA THR A 48 4.85 3.06 -21.01
C THR A 48 4.16 1.98 -21.82
N SER A 49 3.47 1.05 -21.16
CA SER A 49 2.72 -0.02 -21.82
C SER A 49 1.48 0.49 -22.56
N VAL A 50 0.79 1.48 -22.02
CA VAL A 50 -0.44 2.04 -22.60
C VAL A 50 -0.13 2.97 -23.76
N TYR A 51 0.86 3.87 -23.60
CA TYR A 51 1.15 4.90 -24.60
C TYR A 51 2.35 4.58 -25.50
N GLY A 52 3.07 3.48 -25.26
CA GLY A 52 4.21 3.04 -26.06
C GLY A 52 5.47 3.91 -25.93
N VAL A 53 5.45 4.88 -25.02
CA VAL A 53 6.51 5.89 -24.81
C VAL A 53 6.65 6.20 -23.33
N LYS A 54 7.80 6.76 -22.95
CA LYS A 54 8.05 7.21 -21.57
C LYS A 54 7.43 8.59 -21.34
N PRO A 55 7.04 8.91 -20.09
CA PRO A 55 6.63 10.26 -19.74
C PRO A 55 7.80 11.25 -19.90
N ALA A 56 7.49 12.53 -20.03
CA ALA A 56 8.48 13.60 -20.07
C ALA A 56 9.31 13.65 -18.79
N GLU A 57 8.59 13.58 -17.67
CA GLU A 57 9.12 13.68 -16.31
C GLU A 57 8.47 12.59 -15.45
N PHE A 58 9.23 12.02 -14.53
CA PHE A 58 8.73 11.03 -13.57
C PHE A 58 9.07 11.45 -12.16
N ILE A 59 8.03 11.84 -11.40
CA ILE A 59 8.12 12.15 -9.98
C ILE A 59 7.80 10.89 -9.20
N ASP A 60 8.82 10.30 -8.61
CA ASP A 60 8.71 9.06 -7.86
C ASP A 60 8.08 9.30 -6.48
N MET A 61 6.97 8.61 -6.23
CA MET A 61 6.27 8.54 -4.93
C MET A 61 6.29 7.12 -4.36
N CYS A 62 7.21 6.26 -4.81
CA CYS A 62 7.30 4.89 -4.33
C CYS A 62 7.63 4.86 -2.82
N PRO A 63 6.77 4.25 -1.97
CA PRO A 63 7.02 4.17 -0.54
C PRO A 63 8.31 3.40 -0.22
N LYS A 64 8.68 2.41 -1.03
CA LYS A 64 9.95 1.69 -0.87
C LYS A 64 11.14 2.65 -0.93
N ASN A 65 11.12 3.62 -1.84
CA ASN A 65 12.23 4.56 -2.00
C ASN A 65 12.25 5.63 -0.91
N MET A 66 11.08 6.03 -0.39
CA MET A 66 10.99 6.94 0.75
C MET A 66 11.45 6.32 2.06
N ILE A 67 11.22 5.01 2.23
CA ILE A 67 11.53 4.27 3.47
C ILE A 67 12.95 3.69 3.44
N ARG A 68 13.58 3.56 2.26
CA ARG A 68 14.96 3.08 2.12
C ARG A 68 15.91 3.81 3.07
N GLY A 69 16.58 3.04 3.93
CA GLY A 69 17.57 3.56 4.88
C GLY A 69 17.02 3.95 6.25
N THR A 70 15.70 3.86 6.48
CA THR A 70 15.18 3.93 7.86
C THR A 70 15.61 2.69 8.65
N SER A 71 16.04 2.87 9.89
CA SER A 71 16.26 1.77 10.82
C SER A 71 15.02 1.44 11.65
N GLN A 72 14.01 2.31 11.62
CA GLN A 72 12.77 2.12 12.37
C GLN A 72 11.83 1.16 11.64
N PRO A 73 11.16 0.25 12.38
CA PRO A 73 10.10 -0.58 11.83
C PRO A 73 9.05 0.26 11.11
N CYS A 74 8.76 -0.08 9.84
CA CYS A 74 7.77 0.62 9.03
C CYS A 74 6.86 -0.36 8.31
N LEU A 75 5.56 -0.12 8.36
CA LEU A 75 4.59 -0.84 7.55
C LEU A 75 4.07 0.10 6.45
N SER A 76 4.07 -0.36 5.20
CA SER A 76 3.55 0.42 4.09
C SER A 76 2.78 -0.45 3.10
N ARG A 77 1.89 0.20 2.32
CA ARG A 77 1.22 -0.46 1.19
C ARG A 77 2.09 -0.35 -0.05
N CYS A 78 2.12 -1.40 -0.87
CA CYS A 78 2.90 -1.41 -2.11
C CYS A 78 2.14 -2.11 -3.24
N CYS A 79 2.09 -1.47 -4.41
CA CYS A 79 1.42 -1.99 -5.60
C CYS A 79 2.07 -3.27 -6.20
N MET A 80 3.24 -3.66 -5.70
CA MET A 80 3.97 -4.85 -6.15
C MET A 80 3.74 -6.07 -5.25
N ILE A 81 2.95 -5.92 -4.18
CA ILE A 81 2.52 -7.02 -3.32
C ILE A 81 1.13 -7.43 -3.78
N ASP A 82 0.99 -8.71 -4.14
CA ASP A 82 -0.26 -9.28 -4.65
C ASP A 82 -1.07 -9.87 -3.47
N GLU A 83 -0.47 -10.79 -2.73
CA GLU A 83 -1.04 -11.45 -1.54
C GLU A 83 -0.05 -11.44 -0.38
N GLY A 84 -0.57 -11.43 0.86
CA GLY A 84 0.23 -11.46 2.09
C GLY A 84 1.10 -10.21 2.27
N HIS A 85 2.31 -10.43 2.78
CA HIS A 85 3.30 -9.38 3.00
C HIS A 85 4.71 -9.77 2.61
N ARG A 86 5.59 -8.76 2.53
CA ARG A 86 7.03 -8.95 2.35
C ARG A 86 7.82 -8.10 3.33
N ILE A 87 8.78 -8.72 4.00
CA ILE A 87 9.76 -8.02 4.84
C ILE A 87 11.01 -7.70 4.02
N GLU A 88 11.44 -6.44 4.03
CA GLU A 88 12.73 -6.00 3.48
C GLU A 88 13.42 -5.09 4.50
N GLY A 89 14.43 -5.63 5.20
CA GLY A 89 15.13 -4.89 6.25
C GLY A 89 14.22 -4.61 7.45
N SER A 90 14.00 -3.32 7.74
CA SER A 90 13.12 -2.79 8.79
C SER A 90 11.72 -2.44 8.28
N ALA A 91 11.36 -2.84 7.06
CA ALA A 91 10.08 -2.51 6.46
C ALA A 91 9.27 -3.75 6.11
N ALA A 92 7.97 -3.70 6.38
CA ALA A 92 6.97 -4.63 5.89
C ALA A 92 6.12 -3.95 4.81
N TYR A 93 5.82 -4.70 3.75
CA TYR A 93 5.00 -4.24 2.64
C TYR A 93 3.80 -5.18 2.45
N VAL A 94 2.60 -4.60 2.45
CA VAL A 94 1.34 -5.31 2.20
C VAL A 94 0.69 -4.81 0.90
N SER A 95 -0.25 -5.56 0.35
CA SER A 95 -1.03 -5.14 -0.82
C SER A 95 -1.97 -3.96 -0.48
N TRP A 96 -2.52 -3.30 -1.50
CA TRP A 96 -3.52 -2.26 -1.29
C TRP A 96 -4.87 -2.80 -0.78
N GLY A 97 -5.14 -4.09 -1.04
CA GLY A 97 -6.35 -4.79 -0.63
C GLY A 97 -6.16 -5.69 0.60
N ALA A 98 -5.03 -5.56 1.30
CA ALA A 98 -4.69 -6.43 2.42
C ALA A 98 -5.79 -6.44 3.49
N SER A 99 -6.11 -7.65 3.95
CA SER A 99 -6.98 -7.91 5.09
C SER A 99 -6.32 -7.50 6.40
N VAL A 100 -7.11 -7.42 7.47
CA VAL A 100 -6.58 -7.17 8.83
C VAL A 100 -5.61 -8.27 9.26
N GLY A 101 -5.90 -9.53 8.91
CA GLY A 101 -5.02 -10.67 9.21
C GLY A 101 -3.67 -10.55 8.51
N GLU A 102 -3.63 -10.19 7.23
CA GLU A 102 -2.35 -9.98 6.52
C GLU A 102 -1.56 -8.80 7.09
N VAL A 103 -2.23 -7.76 7.58
CA VAL A 103 -1.58 -6.65 8.28
C VAL A 103 -1.03 -7.08 9.64
N GLU A 104 -1.78 -7.90 10.38
CA GLU A 104 -1.36 -8.48 11.65
C GLU A 104 -0.12 -9.37 11.47
N GLU A 105 -0.17 -10.32 10.53
CA GLU A 105 0.95 -11.19 10.18
C GLU A 105 2.20 -10.37 9.79
N ALA A 106 2.02 -9.30 9.00
CA ALA A 106 3.11 -8.40 8.65
C ALA A 106 3.76 -7.72 9.86
N ILE A 107 2.96 -7.33 10.86
CA ILE A 107 3.45 -6.71 12.09
C ILE A 107 4.17 -7.75 12.96
N ILE A 108 3.58 -8.94 13.12
CA ILE A 108 4.18 -10.06 13.86
C ILE A 108 5.56 -10.37 13.31
N ASP A 109 5.67 -10.54 11.99
CA ASP A 109 6.95 -10.85 11.33
C ASP A 109 7.95 -9.69 11.40
N LEU A 110 7.47 -8.45 11.23
CA LEU A 110 8.32 -7.26 11.27
C LEU A 110 9.01 -7.09 12.64
N PHE A 111 8.27 -7.35 13.72
CA PHE A 111 8.76 -7.23 15.08
C PHE A 111 9.28 -8.54 15.67
N ARG A 112 9.15 -9.67 14.94
CA ARG A 112 9.46 -11.03 15.42
C ARG A 112 8.76 -11.33 16.74
N LEU A 113 7.46 -11.05 16.80
CA LEU A 113 6.66 -11.31 17.98
C LEU A 113 6.37 -12.80 18.08
N ASP A 114 6.62 -13.37 19.26
CA ASP A 114 6.12 -14.70 19.59
C ASP A 114 4.66 -14.55 20.04
N VAL A 115 3.73 -14.86 19.14
CA VAL A 115 2.30 -14.84 19.44
C VAL A 115 1.88 -16.27 19.79
N GLU A 116 1.49 -16.49 21.04
CA GLU A 116 0.86 -17.74 21.44
C GLU A 116 -0.51 -17.85 20.75
N GLU A 117 -0.86 -19.05 20.27
CA GLU A 117 -2.17 -19.29 19.68
C GLU A 117 -3.26 -18.84 20.67
N ALA A 118 -4.22 -18.07 20.16
CA ALA A 118 -5.40 -17.73 20.95
C ALA A 118 -6.02 -19.03 21.47
N PRO A 119 -6.44 -19.08 22.75
CA PRO A 119 -7.07 -20.28 23.29
C PRO A 119 -8.21 -20.68 22.38
N SER A 120 -8.34 -21.98 22.13
CA SER A 120 -9.50 -22.52 21.43
C SER A 120 -10.79 -22.04 22.10
N LEU A 121 -11.90 -21.99 21.35
CA LEU A 121 -13.19 -21.60 21.92
C LEU A 121 -13.54 -22.43 23.16
N ASP A 122 -13.19 -23.72 23.16
CA ASP A 122 -13.36 -24.62 24.30
C ASP A 122 -12.51 -24.17 25.52
N GLU A 123 -11.26 -23.73 25.29
CA GLU A 123 -10.39 -23.18 26.35
C GLU A 123 -10.86 -21.82 26.84
N PHE A 124 -11.42 -21.00 25.96
CA PHE A 124 -11.99 -19.69 26.29
C PHE A 124 -13.24 -19.85 27.17
N ASP A 125 -14.13 -20.78 26.82
CA ASP A 125 -15.32 -21.13 27.61
C ASP A 125 -14.93 -21.75 28.96
N ALA A 126 -13.89 -22.60 28.98
CA ALA A 126 -13.34 -23.13 30.22
C ALA A 126 -12.75 -22.03 31.12
N LEU A 127 -12.11 -21.01 30.55
CA LEU A 127 -11.61 -19.84 31.29
C LEU A 127 -12.78 -19.03 31.88
N GLY A 128 -13.82 -18.76 31.08
CA GLY A 128 -15.01 -18.03 31.52
C GLY A 128 -15.70 -18.70 32.72
N ASN A 129 -15.83 -20.02 32.67
CA ASN A 129 -16.40 -20.81 33.77
C ASN A 129 -15.51 -20.82 35.02
N ARG A 130 -14.18 -20.74 34.89
CA ARG A 130 -13.27 -20.65 36.04
C ARG A 130 -13.35 -19.28 36.73
N VAL A 131 -13.48 -18.20 35.97
CA VAL A 131 -13.63 -16.84 36.53
C VAL A 131 -14.98 -16.69 37.25
N ALA A 132 -16.05 -17.27 36.71
CA ALA A 132 -17.37 -17.26 37.34
C ALA A 132 -17.42 -18.01 38.70
N ASN A 133 -16.60 -19.06 38.88
CA ASN A 133 -16.54 -19.84 40.12
C ASN A 133 -15.56 -19.26 41.17
N LEU A 134 -14.76 -18.25 40.81
CA LEU A 134 -13.84 -17.57 41.75
C LEU A 134 -14.46 -16.32 42.39
N THR A 135 -15.62 -15.87 41.89
CA THR A 135 -16.34 -14.69 42.37
C THR A 135 -17.60 -15.03 43.17
N SER A 136 -17.84 -16.30 43.45
CA SER A 136 -18.92 -16.87 44.28
C SER A 136 -18.39 -17.44 45.58
#